data_AF-A0A1I3PAS1-F1
#
_entry.id   AF-A0A1I3PAS1-F1
#
_cell.length_a   1.000
_cell.length_b   1.000
_cell.length_c   1.000
_cell.angle_alpha   90.00
_cell.angle_beta   90.00
_cell.angle_gamma   90.00
#
_symmetry.space_group_name_H-M   'P 1'
#
loop_
_entity.id
_entity.type
_entity.pdbx_description
1 polymer ?
#
loop_
_entity_poly.entity_id
_entity_poly.type
_entity_poly.pdbx_seq_one_letter_code
_entity_poly.pdbx_strand_id
1 'polypeptide(L)'
;MHFDNMIWRVFLEVNTRDKALKMISKIEQTLGHKIVLGTCERYWKDETLYEVDFTIPLNCSNIEQAVFKSLILANKINREWYVIGPYETQTNIWHFEGICSKPNFIGMNWANFIIENDIA
;
A
#
# COMPACT_ATOMS: atom_id res chain seq x y z
N MET A 1 -15.39 12.72 9.04
CA MET A 1 -14.08 12.06 8.98
C MET A 1 -14.20 10.98 7.93
N HIS A 2 -13.48 11.11 6.84
CA HIS A 2 -13.52 10.16 5.72
C HIS A 2 -12.12 9.62 5.46
N PHE A 3 -12.04 8.34 5.14
CA PHE A 3 -10.81 7.65 4.75
C PHE A 3 -11.02 7.21 3.31
N ASP A 4 -10.66 8.10 2.39
CA ASP A 4 -10.93 7.90 0.97
C ASP A 4 -9.96 6.90 0.35
N ASN A 5 -8.70 6.92 0.77
CA ASN A 5 -7.64 6.16 0.13
C ASN A 5 -6.74 5.38 1.11
N MET A 6 -6.25 4.25 0.63
CA MET A 6 -5.11 3.53 1.17
C MET A 6 -3.92 3.80 0.25
N ILE A 7 -2.87 4.41 0.80
CA ILE A 7 -1.64 4.72 0.08
C ILE A 7 -0.71 3.53 0.25
N TRP A 8 -0.09 3.11 -0.85
CA TRP A 8 0.85 2.00 -0.88
C TRP A 8 2.18 2.46 -1.44
N ARG A 9 3.24 1.91 -0.85
CA ARG A 9 4.59 1.93 -1.40
C ARG A 9 5.13 0.51 -1.45
N VAL A 10 5.65 0.11 -2.60
CA VAL A 10 6.23 -1.23 -2.79
C VAL A 10 7.56 -1.15 -3.51
N PHE A 11 8.45 -2.10 -3.18
CA PHE A 11 9.68 -2.32 -3.92
C PHE A 11 9.60 -3.61 -4.71
N LEU A 12 9.81 -3.51 -6.02
CA LEU A 12 9.67 -4.61 -6.97
C LEU A 12 11.03 -5.02 -7.56
N GLU A 13 11.34 -6.30 -7.51
CA GLU A 13 12.56 -6.92 -8.05
C GLU A 13 12.46 -7.10 -9.57
N VAL A 14 12.58 -5.99 -10.30
CA VAL A 14 12.47 -5.96 -11.77
C VAL A 14 13.47 -5.00 -12.38
N ASN A 15 13.99 -5.37 -13.55
CA ASN A 15 15.04 -4.58 -14.22
C ASN A 15 14.51 -3.52 -15.21
N THR A 16 13.21 -3.51 -15.52
CA THR A 16 12.60 -2.53 -16.44
C THR A 16 11.26 -2.01 -15.95
N ARG A 17 10.94 -0.77 -16.31
CA ARG A 17 9.66 -0.13 -15.99
C ARG A 17 8.45 -0.92 -16.52
N ASP A 18 8.54 -1.46 -17.73
CA ASP A 18 7.46 -2.28 -18.31
C ASP A 18 7.16 -3.52 -17.48
N LYS A 19 8.18 -4.15 -16.89
CA LYS A 19 8.00 -5.29 -15.98
C LYS A 19 7.38 -4.84 -14.65
N ALA A 20 7.78 -3.69 -14.12
CA ALA A 20 7.16 -3.09 -12.94
C ALA A 20 5.65 -2.85 -13.18
N LEU A 21 5.28 -2.25 -14.31
CA LEU A 21 3.88 -2.02 -14.65
C LEU A 21 3.08 -3.32 -14.81
N LYS A 22 3.65 -4.36 -15.42
CA LYS A 22 3.02 -5.69 -15.47
C LYS A 22 2.82 -6.29 -14.08
N MET A 23 3.74 -6.06 -13.15
CA MET A 23 3.57 -6.47 -11.76
C MET A 23 2.48 -5.69 -11.06
N ILE A 24 2.37 -4.38 -11.29
CA ILE A 24 1.25 -3.58 -10.76
C ILE A 24 -0.09 -4.12 -11.25
N SER A 25 -0.22 -4.52 -12.53
CA SER A 25 -1.45 -5.16 -13.01
C SER A 25 -1.78 -6.47 -12.27
N LYS A 26 -0.77 -7.26 -11.89
CA LYS A 26 -0.98 -8.48 -11.08
C LYS A 26 -1.36 -8.16 -9.63
N ILE A 27 -0.79 -7.10 -9.06
CA ILE A 27 -1.16 -6.60 -7.72
C ILE A 27 -2.61 -6.12 -7.75
N GLU A 28 -3.02 -5.37 -8.79
CA GLU A 28 -4.40 -4.92 -9.01
C GLU A 28 -5.37 -6.10 -9.02
N GLN A 29 -5.05 -7.15 -9.79
CA GLN A 29 -5.84 -8.38 -9.85
C GLN A 29 -5.90 -9.11 -8.50
N THR A 30 -4.78 -9.17 -7.77
CA THR A 30 -4.69 -9.84 -6.47
C THR A 30 -5.52 -9.11 -5.41
N LEU A 31 -5.45 -7.79 -5.40
CA LEU A 31 -6.20 -6.95 -4.47
C LEU A 31 -7.68 -6.88 -4.83
N GLY A 32 -8.04 -7.06 -6.10
CA GLY A 32 -9.42 -6.99 -6.60
C GLY A 32 -9.96 -5.56 -6.61
N HIS A 33 -9.07 -4.57 -6.68
CA HIS A 33 -9.39 -3.15 -6.73
C HIS A 33 -8.55 -2.46 -7.78
N LYS A 34 -9.17 -1.50 -8.49
CA LYS A 34 -8.45 -0.64 -9.41
C LYS A 34 -7.39 0.15 -8.66
N ILE A 35 -6.17 0.12 -9.17
CA ILE A 35 -5.05 0.88 -8.63
C ILE A 35 -4.95 2.22 -9.36
N VAL A 36 -4.74 3.30 -8.60
CA VAL A 36 -4.32 4.58 -9.17
C VAL A 36 -2.82 4.70 -8.97
N LEU A 37 -2.07 4.55 -10.06
CA LEU A 37 -0.61 4.63 -10.03
C LEU A 37 -0.17 6.08 -9.77
N GLY A 38 0.70 6.27 -8.78
CA GLY A 38 1.36 7.55 -8.50
C GLY A 38 2.71 7.64 -9.22
N THR A 39 3.72 6.97 -8.67
CA THR A 39 5.09 6.95 -9.20
C THR A 39 5.51 5.51 -9.52
N CYS A 40 6.46 5.35 -10.44
CA CYS A 40 7.06 4.06 -10.78
C CYS A 40 8.46 4.33 -11.33
N GLU A 41 9.43 4.31 -10.44
CA GLU A 41 10.79 4.78 -10.68
C GLU A 41 11.81 3.74 -10.22
N ARG A 42 13.02 3.80 -10.78
CA ARG A 42 14.10 2.94 -10.32
C ARG A 42 14.54 3.41 -8.94
N TYR A 43 14.71 2.48 -8.01
CA TYR A 43 15.07 2.82 -6.64
C TYR A 43 16.52 3.31 -6.57
N TRP A 44 16.74 4.45 -5.93
CA TRP A 44 18.02 5.14 -5.96
C TRP A 44 19.14 4.41 -5.19
N LYS A 45 18.80 3.58 -4.19
CA LYS A 45 19.81 2.81 -3.43
C LYS A 45 20.14 1.45 -4.05
N ASP A 46 19.22 0.89 -4.82
CA ASP A 46 19.36 -0.44 -5.43
C ASP A 46 18.72 -0.45 -6.82
N GLU A 47 19.55 -0.44 -7.84
CA GLU A 47 19.11 -0.38 -9.24
C GLU A 47 18.36 -1.64 -9.71
N THR A 48 18.40 -2.72 -8.93
CA THR A 48 17.63 -3.95 -9.18
C THR A 48 16.16 -3.82 -8.75
N LEU A 49 15.83 -2.75 -8.03
CA LEU A 49 14.50 -2.47 -7.51
C LEU A 49 13.82 -1.31 -8.23
N TYR A 50 12.50 -1.41 -8.35
CA TYR A 50 11.63 -0.29 -8.67
C TYR A 50 10.83 0.10 -7.43
N GLU A 51 10.83 1.38 -7.10
CA GLU A 51 9.93 1.99 -6.11
C GLU A 51 8.64 2.42 -6.81
N VAL A 52 7.52 1.92 -6.30
CA VAL A 52 6.21 2.22 -6.85
C VAL A 52 5.29 2.69 -5.75
N ASP A 53 4.77 3.90 -5.93
CA ASP A 53 3.70 4.46 -5.10
C ASP A 53 2.38 4.35 -5.85
N PHE A 54 1.34 3.89 -5.16
CA PHE A 54 0.00 3.81 -5.72
C PHE A 54 -1.07 3.92 -4.64
N THR A 55 -2.32 4.17 -5.04
CA THR A 55 -3.44 4.25 -4.10
C THR A 55 -4.57 3.31 -4.48
N ILE A 56 -5.34 2.92 -3.46
CA ILE A 56 -6.57 2.14 -3.58
C ILE A 56 -7.68 2.86 -2.82
N PRO A 57 -8.86 3.06 -3.44
CA PRO A 57 -9.97 3.68 -2.74
C PRO A 57 -10.53 2.77 -1.64
N LEU A 58 -10.70 3.31 -0.43
CA LEU A 58 -11.33 2.65 0.72
C LEU A 58 -12.77 3.11 0.95
N ASN A 59 -13.05 4.39 0.75
CA ASN A 59 -14.35 5.03 0.97
C ASN A 59 -14.98 4.63 2.32
N CYS A 60 -14.28 4.90 3.42
CA CYS A 60 -14.78 4.60 4.77
C CYS A 60 -15.15 5.88 5.53
N SER A 61 -16.15 5.80 6.40
CA SER A 61 -16.63 6.93 7.21
C SER A 61 -16.12 6.93 8.65
N ASN A 62 -15.34 5.91 9.03
CA ASN A 62 -14.69 5.82 10.34
C ASN A 62 -13.41 4.97 10.26
N ILE A 63 -12.59 5.09 11.31
CA ILE A 63 -11.27 4.46 11.39
C ILE A 63 -11.38 2.94 11.50
N GLU A 64 -12.38 2.41 12.21
CA GLU A 64 -12.55 0.97 12.43
C GLU A 64 -12.77 0.23 11.10
N GLN A 65 -13.64 0.77 10.24
CA GLN A 65 -13.86 0.22 8.91
C GLN A 65 -12.64 0.37 8.01
N ALA A 66 -11.93 1.50 8.10
CA ALA A 66 -10.73 1.74 7.30
C ALA A 66 -9.61 0.76 7.67
N VAL A 67 -9.36 0.54 8.96
CA VAL A 67 -8.42 -0.46 9.50
C VAL A 67 -8.82 -1.87 9.10
N PHE A 68 -10.10 -2.23 9.26
CA PHE A 68 -10.55 -3.57 8.89
C PHE A 68 -10.35 -3.84 7.39
N LYS A 69 -10.77 -2.91 6.52
CA LYS A 69 -10.61 -3.07 5.07
C LYS A 69 -9.14 -3.10 4.65
N SER A 70 -8.29 -2.24 5.23
CA SER A 70 -6.86 -2.21 4.91
C SER A 70 -6.18 -3.53 5.28
N LEU A 71 -6.50 -4.11 6.45
CA LEU A 71 -6.00 -5.42 6.85
C LEU A 71 -6.48 -6.56 5.94
N ILE A 72 -7.74 -6.53 5.49
CA ILE A 72 -8.26 -7.52 4.53
C ILE A 72 -7.51 -7.44 3.19
N LEU A 73 -7.20 -6.24 2.71
CA LEU A 73 -6.41 -6.05 1.48
C LEU A 73 -4.96 -6.47 1.66
N ALA A 74 -4.33 -6.06 2.76
CA ALA A 74 -2.97 -6.43 3.12
C ALA A 74 -2.79 -7.96 3.20
N ASN A 75 -3.79 -8.66 3.75
CA ASN A 75 -3.79 -10.12 3.87
C ASN A 75 -3.79 -10.86 2.52
N LYS A 76 -4.20 -10.20 1.43
CA LYS A 76 -4.11 -10.77 0.07
C LYS A 76 -2.69 -10.74 -0.50
N ILE A 77 -1.84 -9.86 0.00
CA ILE A 77 -0.42 -9.74 -0.39
C ILE A 77 0.46 -10.58 0.53
N ASN A 78 0.27 -10.45 1.84
CA ASN A 78 1.02 -11.23 2.83
C ASN A 78 0.24 -11.40 4.14
N ARG A 79 0.59 -12.42 4.93
CA ARG A 79 -0.02 -12.63 6.27
C ARG A 79 0.77 -11.98 7.40
N GLU A 80 2.06 -11.75 7.20
CA GLU A 80 2.95 -11.20 8.22
C GLU A 80 3.16 -9.71 7.95
N TRP A 81 2.50 -8.91 8.79
CA TRP A 81 2.57 -7.46 8.77
C TRP A 81 2.98 -6.97 10.15
N TYR A 82 3.94 -6.06 10.19
CA TYR A 82 4.16 -5.21 11.34
C TYR A 82 3.21 -4.02 11.24
N VAL A 83 2.30 -3.88 12.21
CA VAL A 83 1.26 -2.84 12.19
C VAL A 83 1.54 -1.79 13.24
N ILE A 84 1.24 -0.53 12.91
CA ILE A 84 1.39 0.62 13.80
C ILE A 84 0.06 1.36 13.83
N GLY A 85 -0.50 1.52 15.04
CA GLY A 85 -1.78 2.17 15.25
C GLY A 85 -2.99 1.23 15.26
N PRO A 86 -4.21 1.77 15.11
CA PRO A 86 -4.50 3.18 14.81
C PRO A 86 -4.13 4.13 15.97
N TYR A 87 -3.67 5.34 15.64
CA TYR A 87 -3.44 6.41 16.62
C TYR A 87 -3.74 7.79 15.99
N GLU A 88 -4.04 8.77 16.84
CA GLU A 88 -4.21 10.16 16.40
C GLU A 88 -2.85 10.88 16.38
N THR A 89 -2.47 11.45 15.23
CA THR A 89 -1.29 12.33 15.12
C THR A 89 -1.61 13.74 15.56
N GLN A 90 -2.87 14.17 15.37
CA GLN A 90 -3.48 15.41 15.83
C GLN A 90 -4.96 15.15 16.09
N THR A 91 -5.64 16.10 16.73
CA THR A 91 -7.09 15.99 16.98
C THR A 91 -7.84 15.64 15.69
N ASN A 92 -8.49 14.47 15.65
CA ASN A 92 -9.23 13.96 14.49
C ASN A 92 -8.37 13.70 13.22
N ILE A 93 -7.05 13.59 13.34
CA ILE A 93 -6.17 13.09 12.28
C ILE A 93 -5.65 11.72 12.71
N TRP A 94 -6.24 10.68 12.16
CA TRP A 94 -5.92 9.29 12.42
C TRP A 94 -4.88 8.79 11.44
N HIS A 95 -3.98 7.97 11.96
CA HIS A 95 -2.96 7.29 11.20
C HIS A 95 -2.98 5.79 11.52
N PHE A 96 -2.86 4.96 10.49
CA PHE A 96 -2.61 3.53 10.62
C PHE A 96 -1.74 3.04 9.49
N GLU A 97 -0.73 2.25 9.84
CA GLU A 97 0.31 1.80 8.93
C GLU A 97 0.54 0.29 9.06
N GLY A 98 0.87 -0.35 7.94
CA GLY A 98 1.41 -1.70 7.92
C GLY A 98 2.67 -1.78 7.08
N ILE A 99 3.67 -2.52 7.58
CA ILE A 99 4.93 -2.78 6.90
C ILE A 99 5.12 -4.30 6.75
N CYS A 100 5.52 -4.73 5.57
CA CYS A 100 5.89 -6.10 5.27
C CYS A 100 7.27 -6.14 4.61
N SER A 101 8.27 -6.64 5.34
CA SER A 101 9.65 -6.71 4.85
C SER A 101 9.96 -7.91 3.97
N LYS A 102 9.06 -8.91 3.92
CA LYS A 102 9.20 -10.12 3.08
C LYS A 102 7.82 -10.58 2.59
N PRO A 103 7.22 -9.88 1.62
CA PRO A 103 5.92 -10.29 1.08
C PRO A 103 6.01 -11.66 0.38
N ASN A 104 4.98 -12.48 0.51
CA ASN A 104 4.85 -13.73 -0.26
C ASN A 104 4.51 -13.50 -1.74
N PHE A 105 4.38 -12.24 -2.17
CA PHE A 105 4.10 -11.87 -3.55
C PHE A 105 5.38 -11.93 -4.39
N ILE A 106 5.44 -12.83 -5.36
CA ILE A 106 6.65 -13.05 -6.19
C ILE A 106 7.11 -11.75 -6.85
N GLY A 107 8.38 -11.41 -6.62
CA GLY A 107 9.05 -10.22 -7.16
C GLY A 107 8.78 -8.94 -6.37
N MET A 108 8.11 -9.02 -5.21
CA MET A 108 7.96 -7.90 -4.29
C MET A 108 8.91 -8.10 -3.11
N ASN A 109 9.86 -7.18 -2.93
CA ASN A 109 10.85 -7.25 -1.87
C ASN A 109 10.32 -6.66 -0.56
N TRP A 110 9.52 -5.61 -0.66
CA TRP A 110 9.02 -4.85 0.49
C TRP A 110 7.69 -4.20 0.14
N ALA A 111 6.80 -4.07 1.13
CA ALA A 111 5.55 -3.36 0.99
C ALA A 111 5.21 -2.58 2.25
N ASN A 112 4.58 -1.43 2.03
CA ASN A 112 4.00 -0.60 3.06
C ASN A 112 2.66 -0.06 2.59
N PHE A 113 1.74 0.07 3.54
CA PHE A 113 0.53 0.82 3.34
C PHE A 113 0.31 1.79 4.48
N ILE A 114 -0.37 2.89 4.17
CA ILE A 114 -0.81 3.90 5.12
C ILE A 114 -2.28 4.23 4.82
N ILE A 115 -3.05 4.42 5.89
CA ILE A 115 -4.36 5.07 5.82
C ILE A 115 -4.35 6.29 6.74
N GLU A 116 -4.85 7.39 6.21
CA GLU A 116 -5.08 8.64 6.93
C GLU A 116 -6.47 9.16 6.53
N ASN A 117 -7.11 9.92 7.41
CA ASN A 117 -8.34 10.60 7.02
C ASN A 117 -8.05 11.91 6.30
N ASP A 118 -8.95 12.30 5.42
CA ASP A 118 -8.89 13.59 4.76
C ASP A 118 -8.97 14.72 5.79
N ILE A 119 -8.15 15.75 5.59
CA ILE A 119 -8.21 16.99 6.36
C ILE A 119 -9.46 17.74 5.86
N ALA A 120 -10.39 17.99 6.76
CA ALA A 120 -11.63 18.73 6.47
C ALA A 120 -11.36 20.20 6.10
#